data_AF-A0A834MMM8-F1
#
_entry.id   AF-A0A834MMM8-F1
#
_cell.length_a   1.000
_cell.length_b   1.000
_cell.length_c   1.000
_cell.angle_alpha   90.00
_cell.angle_beta   90.00
_cell.angle_gamma   90.00
#
_symmetry.space_group_name_H-M   'P 1'
#
loop_
_entity.id
_entity.type
_entity.pdbx_description
1 polymer ?
#
loop_
_entity_poly.entity_id
_entity_poly.type
_entity_poly.pdbx_seq_one_letter_code
_entity_poly.pdbx_strand_id
1 'polypeptide(L)'
;VITVGYRGSFQFGKDGLADVKFRKLTKILVSGRVALCREVFGETLNESRDPDHGQVERYTSRFFLKHSFLEQAFDMLVEQGFKMVGSCGSGTAGGAAELKPGVDAEENRWSHYNEFVFVRE
;
A
#
# COMPACT_ATOMS: atom_id res chain seq x y z
N VAL A 1 -2.76 -9.91 13.29
CA VAL A 1 -2.93 -8.55 12.70
C VAL A 1 -2.17 -8.48 11.40
N ILE A 2 -2.79 -7.93 10.35
CA ILE A 2 -2.15 -7.56 9.10
C ILE A 2 -2.52 -6.10 8.81
N THR A 3 -1.57 -5.29 8.36
CA THR A 3 -1.81 -3.93 7.90
C THR A 3 -1.49 -3.86 6.41
N VAL A 4 -2.43 -3.33 5.62
CA VAL A 4 -2.21 -3.02 4.21
C VAL A 4 -2.19 -1.51 4.05
N GLY A 5 -1.29 -1.00 3.23
CA GLY A 5 -1.18 0.44 3.00
C GLY A 5 -0.69 0.77 1.61
N TYR A 6 -0.87 2.01 1.17
CA TYR A 6 -0.35 2.46 -0.10
C TYR A 6 0.05 3.93 -0.02
N ARG A 7 1.00 4.31 -0.87
CA ARG A 7 1.29 5.72 -1.13
C ARG A 7 0.49 6.17 -2.33
N GLY A 8 -0.41 7.12 -2.10
CA GLY A 8 -1.27 7.72 -3.11
C GLY A 8 -0.73 9.07 -3.55
N SER A 9 -0.87 9.33 -4.84
CA SER A 9 -0.77 10.66 -5.40
C SER A 9 -2.08 11.00 -6.11
N PHE A 10 -2.37 12.29 -6.18
CA PHE A 10 -3.50 12.82 -6.94
C PHE A 10 -2.93 13.51 -8.18
N GLN A 11 -3.52 13.23 -9.35
CA GLN A 11 -3.23 14.03 -10.53
C GLN A 11 -3.94 15.37 -10.39
N PHE A 12 -3.17 16.44 -10.53
CA PHE A 12 -3.69 17.78 -10.65
C PHE A 12 -3.97 18.01 -12.15
N GLY A 13 -5.23 18.27 -12.50
CA GLY A 13 -5.60 18.60 -13.88
C GLY A 13 -5.04 19.96 -14.27
N LYS A 14 -4.69 20.15 -15.55
CA LYS A 14 -4.40 21.49 -16.08
C LYS A 14 -5.70 22.30 -16.19
N ASP A 15 -5.62 23.56 -15.76
CA ASP A 15 -6.57 24.66 -15.95
C ASP A 15 -8.04 24.30 -16.20
N GLY A 16 -8.85 24.34 -15.12
CA GLY A 16 -10.30 24.58 -15.21
C GLY A 16 -11.20 23.38 -15.50
N LEU A 17 -10.68 22.18 -15.75
CA LEU A 17 -11.50 20.97 -15.83
C LEU A 17 -11.66 20.35 -14.43
N ALA A 18 -12.83 20.55 -13.82
CA ALA A 18 -13.21 19.91 -12.58
C ALA A 18 -13.34 18.39 -12.78
N ASP A 19 -12.63 17.65 -11.92
CA ASP A 19 -12.86 16.28 -11.48
C ASP A 19 -12.95 15.16 -12.53
N VAL A 20 -11.80 14.50 -12.71
CA VAL A 20 -11.73 13.04 -12.45
C VAL A 20 -10.41 12.72 -11.75
N LYS A 21 -10.30 13.05 -10.46
CA LYS A 21 -9.09 12.80 -9.66
C LYS A 21 -9.00 11.33 -9.25
N PHE A 22 -8.66 10.46 -10.19
CA PHE A 22 -8.44 9.05 -9.87
C PHE A 22 -7.22 8.89 -8.95
N ARG A 23 -7.39 8.05 -7.94
CA ARG A 23 -6.30 7.62 -7.06
C ARG A 23 -5.30 6.83 -7.89
N LYS A 24 -4.07 7.33 -7.99
CA LYS A 24 -2.97 6.54 -8.55
C LYS A 24 -2.36 5.68 -7.45
N LEU A 25 -2.57 4.37 -7.56
CA LEU A 25 -2.00 3.37 -6.65
C LEU A 25 -0.90 2.60 -7.38
N THR A 26 0.34 2.78 -6.93
CA THR A 26 1.50 2.11 -7.55
C THR A 26 1.82 0.76 -6.90
N LYS A 27 1.76 0.67 -5.57
CA LYS A 27 2.01 -0.55 -4.80
C LYS A 27 1.16 -0.60 -3.54
N ILE A 28 0.64 -1.78 -3.22
CA ILE A 28 0.05 -2.10 -1.92
C ILE A 28 1.14 -2.72 -1.05
N LEU A 29 1.52 -2.04 0.02
CA LEU A 29 2.43 -2.50 1.05
C LEU A 29 1.70 -3.40 2.03
N VAL A 30 2.38 -4.45 2.50
CA VAL A 30 1.84 -5.41 3.46
C VAL A 30 2.79 -5.49 4.65
N SER A 31 2.24 -5.31 5.85
CA SER A 31 2.97 -5.43 7.12
C SER A 31 2.26 -6.41 8.04
N GLY A 32 3.01 -7.27 8.72
CA GLY A 32 2.44 -8.28 9.60
C GLY A 32 3.42 -9.43 9.89
N ARG A 33 2.90 -10.48 10.54
CA ARG A 33 3.66 -11.72 10.75
C ARG A 33 3.83 -12.44 9.41
N VAL A 34 5.06 -12.83 9.08
CA VAL A 34 5.41 -13.42 7.77
C VAL A 34 4.53 -14.61 7.43
N ALA A 35 4.35 -15.55 8.37
CA ALA A 35 3.48 -16.71 8.21
C ALA A 35 2.05 -16.33 7.77
N LEU A 36 1.44 -15.36 8.46
CA LEU A 36 0.07 -14.91 8.15
C LEU A 36 0.00 -14.19 6.80
N CYS A 37 0.98 -13.35 6.48
CA CYS A 37 1.01 -12.67 5.19
C CYS A 37 1.10 -13.67 4.03
N ARG A 38 1.91 -14.72 4.16
CA ARG A 38 2.03 -15.80 3.16
C ARG A 38 0.75 -16.62 3.04
N GLU A 39 0.13 -16.96 4.17
CA GLU A 39 -1.16 -17.66 4.23
C GLU A 39 -2.25 -16.89 3.46
N VAL A 40 -2.37 -15.58 3.71
CA VAL A 40 -3.42 -14.76 3.11
C VAL A 40 -3.16 -14.43 1.65
N PHE A 41 -1.94 -13.99 1.32
CA PHE A 41 -1.66 -13.41 0.00
C PHE A 41 -1.00 -14.38 -0.98
N GLY A 42 -0.46 -15.51 -0.51
CA GLY A 42 0.12 -16.57 -1.33
C GLY A 42 1.03 -16.05 -2.45
N GLU A 43 0.74 -16.45 -3.68
CA GLU A 43 1.53 -16.08 -4.86
C GLU A 43 1.43 -14.59 -5.24
N THR A 44 0.43 -13.86 -4.74
CA THR A 44 0.30 -12.42 -4.99
C THR A 44 1.26 -11.59 -4.14
N LEU A 45 1.82 -12.19 -3.08
CA LEU A 45 2.80 -11.56 -2.20
C LEU A 45 4.17 -11.50 -2.88
N ASN A 46 4.80 -10.32 -2.84
CA ASN A 46 6.16 -10.11 -3.30
C ASN A 46 7.07 -9.81 -2.11
N GLU A 47 8.06 -10.69 -1.91
CA GLU A 47 8.98 -10.62 -0.78
C GLU A 47 10.32 -9.97 -1.13
N SER A 48 10.56 -9.59 -2.39
CA SER A 48 11.90 -9.20 -2.92
C SER A 48 12.60 -8.04 -2.20
N ARG A 49 11.89 -7.28 -1.37
CA ARG A 49 12.43 -6.17 -0.56
C ARG A 49 12.78 -6.59 0.87
N ASP A 50 12.48 -7.82 1.25
CA ASP A 50 12.73 -8.33 2.59
C ASP A 50 14.00 -9.20 2.61
N PRO A 51 15.12 -8.73 3.16
CA PRO A 51 16.41 -9.43 3.17
C PRO A 51 16.38 -10.74 3.95
N ASP A 52 15.39 -10.95 4.83
CA ASP A 52 15.34 -12.06 5.79
C ASP A 52 14.40 -13.20 5.34
N HIS A 53 14.44 -13.57 4.06
CA HIS A 53 13.49 -14.50 3.41
C HIS A 53 13.29 -15.87 4.13
N GLY A 54 14.31 -16.35 4.85
CA GLY A 54 14.32 -17.69 5.45
C GLY A 54 13.56 -17.85 6.77
N GLN A 55 13.27 -16.76 7.49
CA GLN A 55 12.63 -16.84 8.81
C GLN A 55 11.12 -16.62 8.73
N VAL A 56 10.35 -17.60 9.20
CA VAL A 56 8.86 -17.60 9.16
C VAL A 56 8.25 -16.98 10.42
N GLU A 57 8.88 -17.19 11.57
CA GLU A 57 8.40 -16.77 12.89
C GLU A 57 8.85 -15.34 13.26
N ARG A 58 8.58 -14.40 12.36
CA ARG A 58 8.90 -12.97 12.56
C ARG A 58 7.88 -12.05 11.92
N TYR A 59 8.03 -10.75 12.20
CA TYR A 59 7.27 -9.68 11.56
C TYR A 59 8.06 -9.03 10.43
N THR A 60 7.34 -8.43 9.48
CA THR A 60 7.90 -7.64 8.38
C THR A 60 6.99 -6.45 8.06
N SER A 61 7.57 -5.40 7.50
CA SER A 61 6.87 -4.26 6.92
C SER A 61 7.34 -3.97 5.48
N ARG A 62 7.99 -4.97 4.85
CA ARG A 62 8.70 -4.81 3.58
C ARG A 62 8.06 -5.55 2.41
N PHE A 63 6.99 -6.30 2.66
CA PHE A 63 6.24 -6.98 1.60
C PHE A 63 5.36 -6.01 0.81
N PHE A 64 5.04 -6.40 -0.42
CA PHE A 64 4.07 -5.70 -1.26
C PHE A 64 3.35 -6.67 -2.18
N LEU A 65 2.16 -6.31 -2.66
CA LEU A 65 1.39 -7.14 -3.59
C LEU A 65 1.82 -6.92 -5.05
N LYS A 66 1.75 -7.98 -5.86
CA LYS A 66 2.05 -7.94 -7.30
C LYS A 66 0.98 -7.16 -8.10
N HIS A 67 -0.25 -7.09 -7.59
CA HIS A 67 -1.34 -6.27 -8.15
C HIS A 67 -1.50 -4.96 -7.38
N SER A 68 -2.27 -4.03 -7.96
CA SER A 68 -2.55 -2.69 -7.42
C SER A 68 -4.03 -2.45 -7.10
N PHE A 69 -4.86 -3.48 -7.13
CA PHE A 69 -6.28 -3.41 -6.75
C PHE A 69 -6.43 -3.53 -5.23
N LEU A 70 -6.82 -2.44 -4.57
CA LEU A 70 -6.89 -2.38 -3.11
C LEU A 70 -8.03 -3.26 -2.58
N GLU A 71 -9.18 -3.22 -3.25
CA GLU A 71 -10.37 -3.98 -2.89
C GLU A 71 -10.11 -5.48 -3.01
N GLN A 72 -9.35 -5.92 -4.02
CA GLN A 72 -8.90 -7.31 -4.12
C GLN A 72 -8.07 -7.73 -2.90
N ALA A 73 -7.20 -6.87 -2.38
CA ALA A 73 -6.43 -7.19 -1.17
C ALA A 73 -7.33 -7.29 0.07
N PHE A 74 -8.40 -6.49 0.13
CA PHE A 74 -9.40 -6.56 1.19
C PHE A 74 -10.20 -7.86 1.11
N ASP A 75 -10.64 -8.26 -0.07
CA ASP A 75 -11.37 -9.51 -0.28
C ASP A 75 -10.53 -10.72 0.18
N MET A 76 -9.25 -10.78 -0.21
CA MET A 76 -8.32 -11.84 0.23
C MET A 76 -8.20 -11.93 1.76
N LEU A 77 -8.19 -10.79 2.46
CA LEU A 77 -8.15 -10.74 3.93
C LEU A 77 -9.47 -11.22 4.55
N VAL A 78 -10.61 -10.75 4.01
CA VAL A 78 -11.95 -11.10 4.50
C VAL A 78 -12.24 -12.58 4.31
N GLU A 79 -11.86 -13.16 3.17
CA GLU A 79 -11.98 -14.60 2.89
C GLU A 79 -11.21 -15.46 3.90
N GLN A 80 -10.13 -14.93 4.48
CA GLN A 80 -9.32 -15.58 5.51
C GLN A 80 -9.80 -15.28 6.94
N GLY A 81 -10.95 -14.64 7.10
CA GLY A 81 -11.58 -14.34 8.39
C GLY A 81 -11.07 -13.08 9.08
N PHE A 82 -10.29 -12.24 8.40
CA PHE A 82 -9.88 -10.96 8.95
C PHE A 82 -11.01 -9.92 8.84
N LYS A 83 -11.09 -9.02 9.82
CA LYS A 83 -11.99 -7.86 9.83
C LYS A 83 -11.16 -6.58 9.87
N MET A 84 -11.55 -5.58 9.09
CA MET A 84 -10.96 -4.24 9.18
C MET A 84 -11.41 -3.58 10.49
N VAL A 85 -10.46 -3.17 11.32
CA VAL A 85 -10.74 -2.56 12.64
C VAL A 85 -10.35 -1.08 12.71
N GLY A 86 -9.66 -0.57 11.70
CA GLY A 86 -9.26 0.83 11.65
C GLY A 86 -8.58 1.20 10.35
N SER A 87 -8.57 2.51 10.06
CA SER A 87 -7.86 3.09 8.94
C SER A 87 -7.31 4.47 9.32
N CYS A 88 -6.21 4.85 8.68
CA CYS A 88 -5.59 6.16 8.86
C CYS A 88 -5.03 6.66 7.53
N GLY A 89 -5.15 7.96 7.30
CA GLY A 89 -4.49 8.66 6.21
C GLY A 89 -3.58 9.74 6.79
N SER A 90 -2.32 9.74 6.38
CA SER A 90 -1.38 10.82 6.68
C SER A 90 -0.88 11.45 5.38
N GLY A 91 -0.67 12.75 5.40
CA GLY A 91 -0.06 13.49 4.31
C GLY A 91 1.19 14.19 4.81
N THR A 92 2.31 14.01 4.12
CA THR A 92 3.51 14.80 4.35
C THR A 92 3.86 15.57 3.08
N ALA A 93 4.37 16.79 3.23
CA ALA A 93 5.00 17.48 2.12
C ALA A 93 6.11 16.59 1.52
N GLY A 94 6.16 16.52 0.19
CA GLY A 94 7.21 15.83 -0.55
C GLY A 94 8.55 16.51 -0.34
N GLY A 95 9.63 15.73 -0.39
CA GLY A 95 10.99 16.28 -0.29
C GLY A 95 11.37 17.10 -1.53
N ALA A 96 12.28 18.05 -1.37
CA ALA A 96 12.80 18.90 -2.46
C ALA A 96 13.76 18.17 -3.43
N ALA A 97 13.62 16.85 -3.57
CA ALA A 97 14.49 16.04 -4.42
C ALA A 97 14.18 16.28 -5.90
N GLU A 98 15.22 16.22 -6.75
CA GLU A 98 15.06 16.29 -8.20
C GLU A 98 14.06 15.23 -8.70
N LEU A 99 13.08 15.69 -9.47
CA LEU A 99 12.06 14.83 -10.04
C LEU A 99 12.68 13.94 -11.11
N LYS A 100 12.37 12.64 -11.07
CA LYS A 100 12.72 11.76 -12.18
C LYS A 100 12.00 12.23 -13.46
N PRO A 101 12.61 12.06 -14.65
CA PRO A 101 11.96 12.40 -15.91
C PRO A 101 10.56 11.76 -16.02
N GLY A 102 9.55 12.57 -16.33
CA GLY A 102 8.15 12.12 -16.46
C GLY A 102 7.33 12.10 -15.16
N VAL A 103 7.88 12.55 -14.03
CA VAL A 103 7.14 12.71 -12.77
C VAL A 103 6.60 14.14 -12.67
N ASP A 104 5.29 14.27 -12.47
CA ASP A 104 4.66 15.57 -12.26
C ASP A 104 5.06 16.18 -10.90
N ALA A 105 5.44 17.45 -10.93
CA ALA A 105 5.98 18.15 -9.77
C ALA A 105 4.95 18.36 -8.66
N GLU A 106 3.67 18.53 -9.00
CA GLU A 106 2.58 18.63 -8.03
C GLU A 106 2.19 17.26 -7.49
N GLU A 107 2.24 16.23 -8.33
CA GLU A 107 2.01 14.83 -7.93
C GLU A 107 3.03 14.37 -6.86
N ASN A 108 4.28 14.80 -6.98
CA ASN A 108 5.35 14.45 -6.02
C ASN A 108 5.43 15.41 -4.81
N ARG A 109 4.71 16.54 -4.85
CA ARG A 109 4.67 17.53 -3.75
C ARG A 109 3.95 17.00 -2.52
N TRP A 110 3.11 15.97 -2.66
CA TRP A 110 2.32 15.43 -1.56
C TRP A 110 2.40 13.92 -1.49
N SER A 111 3.11 13.40 -0.49
CA SER A 111 3.11 11.97 -0.19
C SER A 111 1.95 11.66 0.75
N HIS A 112 0.85 11.14 0.19
CA HIS A 112 -0.25 10.63 0.99
C HIS A 112 0.01 9.17 1.28
N TYR A 113 0.04 8.80 2.56
CA TYR A 113 0.09 7.41 2.99
C TYR A 113 -1.23 7.03 3.64
N ASN A 114 -1.86 5.98 3.11
CA ASN A 114 -3.10 5.43 3.65
C ASN A 114 -2.82 4.02 4.14
N GLU A 115 -3.35 3.67 5.31
CA GLU A 115 -3.22 2.35 5.90
C GLU A 115 -4.55 1.84 6.47
N PHE A 116 -4.70 0.52 6.47
CA PHE A 116 -5.88 -0.20 6.88
C PHE A 116 -5.45 -1.40 7.73
N VAL A 117 -5.99 -1.50 8.94
CA VAL A 117 -5.59 -2.50 9.94
C VAL A 117 -6.64 -3.60 10.00
N PHE A 118 -6.18 -4.84 9.88
CA PHE A 118 -7.01 -6.04 9.86
C PHE A 118 -6.65 -6.99 10.99
N VAL A 119 -7.67 -7.53 11.66
CA VAL A 119 -7.53 -8.47 12.79
C VAL A 119 -8.35 -9.72 12.51
N ARG A 120 -7.78 -10.88 12.84
CA ARG A 120 -8.45 -12.18 12.91
C ARG A 120 -8.32 -12.65 14.35
N GLU A 121 -9.45 -13.03 14.96
CA GLU A 121 -9.50 -13.60 16.32
C GLU A 121 -8.74 -14.93 16.40
#